data_AF-A0A420FQL7-F1
#
_entry.id   AF-A0A420FQL7-F1
#
_cell.length_a   1.000
_cell.length_b   1.000
_cell.length_c   1.000
_cell.angle_alpha   90.00
_cell.angle_beta   90.00
_cell.angle_gamma   90.00
#
_symmetry.space_group_name_H-M   'P 1'
#
loop_
_entity.id
_entity.type
_entity.pdbx_description
1 polymer ?
#
loop_
_entity_poly.entity_id
_entity_poly.type
_entity_poly.pdbx_seq_one_letter_code
_entity_poly.pdbx_strand_id
1 'polypeptide(L)'
;MPGTTVGIHKYGGTAFNYSGKEFAHVHSNGLVDILLNKELKKSLMMDGKIKDHHLFKNSGWISFYLHNKQDVAYACYLLKKAYDRAREKQNSVRQALIVQSLQ
;
A
#
# COMPACT_ATOMS: atom_id res chain seq x y z
N MET A 1 -0.67 4.18 -12.52
CA MET A 1 0.51 3.88 -11.67
C MET A 1 1.41 2.96 -12.47
N PRO A 2 2.38 3.48 -13.25
CA PRO A 2 3.18 2.66 -14.15
C PRO A 2 4.00 1.59 -13.40
N GLY A 3 4.18 0.42 -14.02
CA GLY A 3 4.92 -0.70 -13.43
C GLY A 3 4.17 -1.48 -12.36
N THR A 4 2.87 -1.21 -12.17
CA THR A 4 2.02 -2.03 -11.31
C THR A 4 1.48 -3.25 -12.04
N THR A 5 1.38 -4.38 -11.35
CA THR A 5 0.66 -5.56 -11.82
C THR A 5 -0.47 -5.92 -10.86
N VAL A 6 -1.46 -6.65 -11.39
CA VAL A 6 -2.57 -7.19 -10.61
C VAL A 6 -2.38 -8.68 -10.44
N GLY A 7 -2.69 -9.21 -9.26
CA GLY A 7 -2.67 -10.64 -8.97
C GLY A 7 -3.75 -11.04 -7.98
N ILE A 8 -3.75 -12.31 -7.58
CA ILE A 8 -4.64 -12.82 -6.54
C ILE A 8 -3.91 -12.73 -5.20
N HIS A 9 -4.54 -12.12 -4.20
CA HIS A 9 -4.01 -12.12 -2.84
C HIS A 9 -4.17 -13.51 -2.19
N LYS A 10 -3.20 -13.94 -1.36
CA LYS A 10 -3.16 -15.30 -0.79
C LYS A 10 -4.40 -15.71 0.01
N TYR A 11 -5.16 -14.74 0.52
CA TYR A 11 -6.39 -14.95 1.28
C TYR A 11 -7.66 -14.58 0.49
N GLY A 12 -7.55 -14.52 -0.84
CA GLY A 12 -8.60 -14.02 -1.72
C GLY A 12 -8.53 -12.51 -1.89
N GLY A 13 -9.15 -12.01 -2.95
CA GLY A 13 -9.12 -10.60 -3.32
C GLY A 13 -8.10 -10.27 -4.41
N THR A 14 -8.09 -8.99 -4.80
CA THR A 14 -7.25 -8.44 -5.86
C THR A 14 -6.03 -7.77 -5.26
N ALA A 15 -4.83 -8.29 -5.53
CA ALA A 15 -3.57 -7.72 -5.09
C ALA A 15 -3.01 -6.73 -6.12
N PHE A 16 -2.50 -5.60 -5.64
CA PHE A 16 -1.74 -4.63 -6.41
C PHE A 16 -0.26 -4.72 -6.04
N ASN A 17 0.57 -4.94 -7.05
CA ASN A 17 1.99 -5.19 -6.88
C ASN A 17 2.80 -4.13 -7.63
N TYR A 18 3.98 -3.80 -7.11
CA TYR A 18 4.98 -3.00 -7.80
C TYR A 18 6.33 -3.73 -7.76
N SER A 19 6.92 -3.98 -8.93
CA SER A 19 8.14 -4.80 -9.06
C SER A 19 8.04 -6.15 -8.31
N GLY A 20 6.89 -6.82 -8.44
CA GLY A 20 6.64 -8.13 -7.83
C GLY A 20 6.37 -8.12 -6.32
N LYS A 21 6.24 -6.95 -5.68
CA LYS A 21 5.92 -6.82 -4.26
C LYS A 21 4.55 -6.20 -4.05
N GLU A 22 3.71 -6.86 -3.27
CA GLU A 22 2.39 -6.36 -2.90
C GLU A 22 2.51 -5.06 -2.09
N PHE A 23 1.72 -4.06 -2.45
CA PHE A 23 1.62 -2.80 -1.69
C PHE A 23 0.19 -2.45 -1.29
N ALA A 24 -0.81 -3.15 -1.85
CA ALA A 24 -2.20 -3.08 -1.44
C ALA A 24 -2.98 -4.29 -1.94
N HIS A 25 -4.13 -4.58 -1.35
CA HIS A 25 -5.10 -5.52 -1.90
C HIS A 25 -6.53 -5.15 -1.49
N VAL A 26 -7.51 -5.65 -2.25
CA VAL A 26 -8.94 -5.41 -2.03
C VAL A 26 -9.67 -6.73 -1.90
N HIS A 27 -10.41 -6.89 -0.82
CA HIS A 27 -11.31 -8.02 -0.56
C HIS A 27 -12.70 -7.77 -1.14
N SER A 28 -13.47 -8.84 -1.38
CA SER A 28 -14.82 -8.75 -1.98
C SER A 28 -15.84 -8.01 -1.10
N ASN A 29 -15.57 -7.88 0.20
CA ASN A 29 -16.41 -7.14 1.15
C ASN A 29 -16.11 -5.63 1.20
N GLY A 30 -15.28 -5.12 0.29
CA GLY A 30 -14.92 -3.69 0.25
C GLY A 30 -13.85 -3.27 1.25
N LEU A 31 -13.20 -4.23 1.92
CA LEU A 31 -12.00 -3.95 2.72
C LEU A 31 -10.80 -3.76 1.78
N VAL A 32 -10.13 -2.62 1.93
CA VAL A 32 -8.91 -2.26 1.21
C VAL A 32 -7.77 -2.22 2.21
N ASP A 33 -6.81 -3.13 2.07
CA ASP A 33 -5.61 -3.15 2.87
C ASP A 33 -4.46 -2.49 2.09
N ILE A 34 -3.76 -1.55 2.73
CA ILE A 34 -2.78 -0.69 2.05
C ILE A 34 -1.51 -0.55 2.89
N LEU A 35 -0.35 -0.71 2.26
CA LEU A 35 0.96 -0.55 2.92
C LEU A 35 1.51 0.87 2.74
N LEU A 36 1.44 1.67 3.80
CA LEU A 36 1.99 3.03 3.89
C LEU A 36 3.36 3.04 4.61
N ASN A 37 4.00 4.21 4.67
CA ASN A 37 5.08 4.44 5.64
C ASN A 37 4.45 4.74 7.02
N LYS A 38 5.22 4.57 8.09
CA LYS A 38 4.67 4.65 9.47
C LYS A 38 4.26 6.09 9.82
N GLU A 39 5.00 7.07 9.33
CA GLU A 39 4.79 8.50 9.58
C GLU A 39 3.48 8.97 8.94
N LEU A 40 3.25 8.63 7.67
CA LEU A 40 2.02 8.94 6.93
C LEU A 40 0.83 8.20 7.54
N LYS A 41 0.99 6.92 7.90
CA LYS A 41 -0.04 6.18 8.62
C LYS A 41 -0.44 6.93 9.89
N LYS A 42 0.52 7.32 10.72
CA LYS A 42 0.27 8.06 11.97
C LYS A 42 -0.51 9.36 11.71
N SER A 43 -0.11 10.13 10.69
CA SER A 43 -0.81 11.36 10.32
C SER A 43 -2.24 11.11 9.87
N LEU A 44 -2.48 10.09 9.03
CA LEU A 44 -3.82 9.79 8.50
C LEU A 44 -4.74 9.12 9.53
N MET A 45 -4.18 8.45 10.54
CA MET A 45 -4.96 7.84 11.62
C MET A 45 -5.60 8.90 12.53
N MET A 46 -5.05 10.11 12.59
CA MET A 46 -5.65 11.22 13.33
C MET A 46 -7.03 11.61 12.78
N ASP A 47 -7.28 11.37 11.49
CA ASP A 47 -8.57 11.65 10.84
C ASP A 47 -9.65 10.59 11.14
N GLY A 48 -9.30 9.50 11.85
CA GLY A 48 -10.23 8.47 12.35
C GLY A 48 -10.84 7.52 11.30
N LYS A 49 -10.62 7.76 10.01
CA LYS A 49 -11.21 6.97 8.91
C LYS A 49 -10.49 5.67 8.60
N ILE A 50 -9.23 5.54 9.00
CA ILE A 50 -8.40 4.36 8.74
C ILE A 50 -8.14 3.60 10.03
N LYS A 51 -8.07 2.27 9.95
CA LYS A 51 -7.79 1.40 11.08
C LYS A 51 -6.45 0.71 10.90
N ASP A 52 -5.87 0.25 12.01
CA ASP A 52 -4.77 -0.70 11.94
C ASP A 52 -5.19 -1.97 11.19
N HIS A 53 -4.26 -2.48 10.39
CA HIS A 53 -4.43 -3.80 9.82
C HIS A 53 -4.51 -4.85 10.92
N HIS A 54 -5.53 -5.70 10.87
CA HIS A 54 -5.95 -6.52 12.01
C HIS A 54 -4.88 -7.53 12.44
N LEU A 55 -4.09 -8.03 11.47
CA LEU A 55 -2.95 -8.93 11.68
C LEU A 55 -1.60 -8.21 11.84
N PHE A 56 -1.45 -6.98 11.32
CA PHE A 56 -0.15 -6.31 11.18
C PHE A 56 -0.15 -4.94 11.86
N LYS A 57 -0.64 -4.88 13.10
CA LYS A 57 -0.87 -3.63 13.85
C LYS A 57 0.37 -2.73 13.91
N ASN A 58 1.54 -3.29 14.20
CA ASN A 58 2.81 -2.55 14.34
C ASN A 58 3.58 -2.34 13.02
N SER A 59 2.85 -2.33 11.90
CA SER A 59 3.41 -2.14 10.56
C SER A 59 2.85 -0.87 9.89
N GLY A 60 3.27 -0.60 8.66
CA GLY A 60 2.66 0.42 7.81
C GLY A 60 1.32 0.01 7.19
N TRP A 61 0.88 -1.24 7.38
CA TRP A 61 -0.42 -1.69 6.89
C TRP A 61 -1.57 -1.04 7.65
N ILE A 62 -2.54 -0.59 6.87
CA ILE A 62 -3.82 -0.04 7.33
C ILE A 62 -4.95 -0.81 6.63
N SER A 63 -6.11 -0.81 7.26
CA SER A 63 -7.36 -1.30 6.70
C SER A 63 -8.33 -0.13 6.53
N PHE A 64 -8.92 -0.01 5.35
CA PHE A 64 -9.90 1.01 5.00
C PHE A 64 -11.12 0.35 4.34
N TYR A 65 -12.31 0.59 4.88
CA TYR A 65 -13.55 0.05 4.32
C TYR A 65 -14.19 1.05 3.37
N LEU A 66 -14.61 0.57 2.20
CA LEU A 66 -15.46 1.31 1.28
C LEU A 66 -16.92 1.19 1.72
N HIS A 67 -17.48 2.24 2.31
CA HIS A 67 -18.89 2.30 2.71
C HIS A 67 -19.76 2.99 1.66
N ASN A 68 -19.20 3.94 0.92
CA ASN A 68 -19.90 4.73 -0.09
C ASN A 68 -18.99 5.09 -1.28
N LYS A 69 -19.56 5.77 -2.28
CA LYS A 69 -18.82 6.19 -3.49
C LYS A 69 -17.73 7.21 -3.20
N GLN A 70 -17.91 8.06 -2.19
CA GLN A 70 -16.91 9.07 -1.80
C GLN A 70 -15.65 8.41 -1.23
N ASP A 71 -15.79 7.26 -0.57
CA ASP A 71 -14.66 6.48 -0.06
C ASP A 71 -13.74 5.99 -1.17
N VAL A 72 -14.25 5.77 -2.38
CA VAL A 72 -13.44 5.34 -3.54
C VAL A 72 -12.38 6.39 -3.88
N ALA A 73 -12.75 7.67 -3.87
CA ALA A 73 -11.80 8.75 -4.13
C ALA A 73 -10.68 8.79 -3.08
N TYR A 74 -11.05 8.59 -1.81
CA TYR A 74 -10.07 8.54 -0.71
C TYR A 74 -9.19 7.28 -0.79
N ALA A 75 -9.74 6.12 -1.13
CA ALA A 75 -8.97 4.91 -1.37
C ALA A 75 -7.98 5.08 -2.52
N CYS A 76 -8.38 5.72 -3.64
CA CYS A 76 -7.47 6.04 -4.73
C CYS A 76 -6.32 6.96 -4.29
N TYR A 77 -6.60 7.95 -3.43
CA TYR A 77 -5.57 8.79 -2.82
C TYR A 77 -4.59 7.96 -1.97
N LEU A 78 -5.09 7.08 -1.09
CA LEU A 78 -4.26 6.21 -0.26
C LEU A 78 -3.41 5.25 -1.10
N LEU A 79 -3.98 4.64 -2.14
CA LEU A 79 -3.29 3.76 -3.08
C LEU A 79 -2.16 4.50 -3.81
N LYS A 80 -2.40 5.76 -4.19
CA LYS A 80 -1.37 6.60 -4.83
C LYS A 80 -0.19 6.84 -3.89
N LYS A 81 -0.45 7.16 -2.61
CA LYS A 81 0.62 7.30 -1.60
C LYS A 81 1.39 6.00 -1.37
N ALA A 82 0.69 4.87 -1.34
CA ALA A 82 1.33 3.55 -1.18
C ALA A 82 2.20 3.18 -2.39
N TYR A 83 1.74 3.50 -3.60
CA TYR A 83 2.51 3.34 -4.83
C TYR A 83 3.77 4.21 -4.83
N ASP A 84 3.66 5.48 -4.47
CA ASP A 84 4.80 6.40 -4.44
C ASP A 84 5.88 5.89 -3.46
N ARG A 85 5.47 5.44 -2.26
CA ARG A 85 6.35 4.76 -1.29
C ARG A 85 7.01 3.51 -1.87
N ALA A 86 6.26 2.65 -2.55
CA ALA A 86 6.79 1.42 -3.14
C ALA A 86 7.82 1.71 -4.23
N ARG A 87 7.55 2.72 -5.07
CA ARG A 87 8.43 3.20 -6.13
C ARG A 87 9.72 3.80 -5.58
N GLU A 88 9.62 4.69 -4.61
CA GLU A 88 10.78 5.30 -3.94
C GLU A 88 11.66 4.23 -3.30
N LYS A 89 11.06 3.29 -2.57
CA LYS A 89 11.80 2.18 -1.96
C LYS A 89 12.55 1.35 -3.00
N GLN A 90 11.92 1.05 -4.14
CA GLN A 90 12.58 0.29 -5.22
C GLN A 90 13.73 1.08 -5.86
N ASN A 91 13.57 2.39 -6.05
CA ASN A 91 14.63 3.26 -6.58
C ASN A 91 15.83 3.30 -5.63
N SER A 92 15.61 3.44 -4.31
CA SER A 92 16.68 3.41 -3.32
C SER A 92 17.42 2.08 -3.30
N VAL A 93 16.70 0.95 -3.39
CA VAL A 93 17.31 -0.39 -3.48
C VAL A 93 18.15 -0.52 -4.74
N ARG A 94 17.63 -0.08 -5.89
CA ARG A 94 18.38 -0.11 -7.17
C ARG A 94 19.65 0.73 -7.09
N GLN A 95 19.59 1.92 -6.50
CA GLN A 95 20.76 2.79 -6.34
C GLN A 95 21.83 2.14 -5.44
N ALA A 96 21.40 1.52 -4.33
CA ALA A 96 22.32 0.84 -3.42
C ALA A 96 23.04 -0.34 -4.11
N LEU A 97 22.31 -1.13 -4.90
CA LEU A 97 22.91 -2.24 -5.67
C LEU A 97 23.93 -1.75 -6.71
N ILE A 98 23.64 -0.62 -7.39
CA ILE A 98 24.59 -0.02 -8.34
C ILE A 98 25.87 0.40 -7.62
N VAL A 99 25.77 1.09 -6.48
CA VAL A 99 26.94 1.54 -5.70
C VAL A 99 27.79 0.35 -5.23
N GLN A 100 27.16 -0.74 -4.79
CA GLN A 100 27.87 -1.95 -4.36
C GLN A 100 28.57 -2.69 -5.50
N SER A 101 28.04 -2.62 -6.73
CA SER A 101 28.68 -3.27 -7.90
C SER A 101 29.87 -2.50 -8.49
N LEU A 102 30.10 -1.27 -8.04
CA LEU A 102 31.19 -0.40 -8.47
C LEU A 102 32.37 -0.38 -7.47
N GLN A 103 32.29 -1.18 -6.41
CA GLN A 103 33.35 -1.44 -5.42
C GLN A 103 33.89 -2.85 -5.60
#